data_AF-A0AA39JUN4-F1
#
_entry.id   AF-A0AA39JUN4-F1
#
_cell.length_a   1.000
_cell.length_b   1.000
_cell.length_c   1.000
_cell.angle_alpha   90.00
_cell.angle_beta   90.00
_cell.angle_gamma   90.00
#
_symmetry.space_group_name_H-M   'P 1'
#
loop_
_entity.id
_entity.type
_entity.pdbx_description
1 polymer ?
#
loop_
_entity_poly.entity_id
_entity_poly.type
_entity_poly.pdbx_seq_one_letter_code
_entity_poly.pdbx_strand_id
1 'polypeptide(L)'
;MDGKEWFVSSLSDISRRRLETNFKDVDILIIDEVSLLQQELLPDVEAGCHYGKDLTQWWFGGMMVIFTGDLYQFPPVKGSAVYSCIKEHTAIDHKNLSKCIGRLAWNSMTDVVYLHQQK
;
A
#
# COMPACT_ATOMS: atom_id res chain seq x y z
N MET A 1 -2.31 20.68 -5.08
CA MET A 1 -3.26 19.64 -4.63
C MET A 1 -2.40 18.49 -4.17
N ASP A 2 -2.46 18.21 -2.87
CA ASP A 2 -1.73 17.10 -2.27
C ASP A 2 -2.28 15.77 -2.82
N GLY A 3 -1.46 14.72 -2.95
CA GLY A 3 -1.91 13.41 -3.45
C GLY A 3 -3.06 12.83 -2.63
N LYS A 4 -3.08 13.18 -1.34
CA LYS A 4 -4.17 12.90 -0.40
C LYS A 4 -5.50 13.56 -0.79
N GLU A 5 -5.48 14.83 -1.20
CA GLU A 5 -6.71 15.56 -1.60
C GLU A 5 -7.34 14.95 -2.86
N TRP A 6 -6.51 14.51 -3.82
CA TRP A 6 -6.99 13.80 -5.00
C TRP A 6 -7.66 12.47 -4.63
N PHE A 7 -6.98 11.62 -3.85
CA PHE A 7 -7.53 10.33 -3.46
C PHE A 7 -8.87 10.50 -2.73
N VAL A 8 -8.92 11.37 -1.72
CA VAL A 8 -10.15 11.62 -0.94
C VAL A 8 -11.25 12.22 -1.81
N SER A 9 -10.92 13.17 -2.70
CA SER A 9 -11.91 13.78 -3.61
C SER A 9 -12.50 12.79 -4.60
N SER A 10 -11.77 11.72 -4.96
CA SER A 10 -12.26 10.65 -5.84
C SER A 10 -13.29 9.73 -5.16
N LEU A 11 -13.36 9.72 -3.83
CA LEU A 11 -14.24 8.83 -3.05
C LEU A 11 -15.64 9.42 -2.85
N SER A 12 -16.64 8.55 -2.85
CA SER A 12 -18.00 8.90 -2.41
C SER A 12 -18.04 9.17 -0.91
N ASP A 13 -19.01 9.98 -0.45
CA ASP A 13 -19.19 10.26 0.98
C ASP A 13 -19.45 8.99 1.81
N ILE A 14 -20.10 7.99 1.22
CA ILE A 14 -20.33 6.68 1.86
C ILE A 14 -18.99 5.96 2.06
N SER A 15 -18.13 5.95 1.04
CA SER A 15 -16.80 5.32 1.11
C SER A 15 -15.93 6.00 2.16
N ARG A 16 -15.96 7.33 2.22
CA ARG A 16 -15.23 8.12 3.24
C ARG A 16 -15.63 7.73 4.65
N ARG A 17 -16.94 7.78 4.96
CA ARG A 17 -17.45 7.39 6.29
C ARG A 17 -17.11 5.94 6.66
N ARG A 18 -17.13 5.03 5.68
CA ARG A 18 -16.75 3.63 5.89
C ARG A 18 -15.27 3.50 6.24
N LEU A 19 -14.38 4.21 5.54
CA LEU A 19 -12.95 4.19 5.87
C LEU A 19 -12.71 4.72 7.28
N GLU A 20 -13.26 5.90 7.61
CA GLU A 20 -13.17 6.47 8.96
C GLU A 20 -13.68 5.49 10.02
N THR A 21 -14.89 4.94 9.85
CA THR A 21 -15.49 4.06 10.87
C THR A 21 -14.74 2.74 11.00
N ASN A 22 -14.35 2.13 9.88
CA ASN A 22 -13.77 0.79 9.89
C ASN A 22 -12.30 0.79 10.31
N PHE A 23 -11.55 1.87 10.05
CA PHE A 23 -10.11 1.91 10.32
C PHE A 23 -9.76 2.60 11.64
N LYS A 24 -10.63 3.45 12.19
CA LYS A 24 -10.37 4.23 13.41
C LYS A 24 -9.69 3.43 14.52
N ASP A 25 -10.26 2.27 14.84
CA ASP A 25 -9.82 1.40 15.94
C ASP A 25 -9.02 0.18 15.46
N VAL A 26 -8.53 0.18 14.22
CA VAL A 26 -7.67 -0.88 13.68
C VAL A 26 -6.21 -0.57 14.00
N ASP A 27 -5.53 -1.51 14.65
CA ASP A 27 -4.11 -1.39 15.00
C ASP A 27 -3.19 -2.21 14.08
N ILE A 28 -3.74 -3.26 13.45
CA ILE A 28 -2.99 -4.20 12.63
C ILE A 28 -3.66 -4.36 11.26
N LEU A 29 -2.88 -4.20 10.20
CA LEU A 29 -3.28 -4.45 8.82
C LEU A 29 -2.51 -5.66 8.29
N ILE A 30 -3.22 -6.72 7.93
CA ILE A 30 -2.64 -7.90 7.29
C ILE A 30 -3.00 -7.88 5.80
N ILE A 31 -1.99 -7.98 4.94
CA ILE A 31 -2.16 -8.05 3.49
C ILE A 31 -1.57 -9.38 3.04
N ASP A 32 -2.47 -10.31 2.71
CA ASP A 32 -2.12 -11.63 2.21
C ASP A 32 -1.90 -11.63 0.70
N GLU A 33 -1.19 -12.66 0.22
CA GLU A 33 -0.79 -12.86 -1.18
C GLU A 33 -0.10 -11.64 -1.79
N VAL A 34 0.90 -11.11 -1.07
CA VAL A 34 1.66 -9.92 -1.48
C VAL A 34 2.41 -10.09 -2.81
N SER A 35 2.61 -11.34 -3.27
CA SER A 35 3.15 -11.66 -4.59
C SER A 35 2.33 -11.05 -5.74
N LEU A 36 1.02 -10.93 -5.55
CA LEU A 36 0.05 -10.36 -6.49
C LEU A 36 -0.15 -8.85 -6.33
N LEU A 37 0.46 -8.23 -5.32
CA LEU A 37 0.28 -6.81 -5.03
C LEU A 37 1.02 -5.93 -6.05
N GLN A 38 0.29 -4.98 -6.65
CA GLN A 38 0.83 -4.02 -7.61
C GLN A 38 1.44 -2.80 -6.91
N GLN A 39 2.49 -2.24 -7.50
CA GLN A 39 3.10 -0.99 -7.06
C GLN A 39 2.11 0.18 -7.08
N GLU A 40 1.20 0.20 -8.05
CA GLU A 40 0.22 1.27 -8.17
C GLU A 40 -0.95 1.16 -7.18
N LEU A 41 -1.19 -0.04 -6.62
CA LEU A 41 -2.29 -0.26 -5.67
C LEU A 41 -1.90 0.11 -4.23
N LEU A 42 -0.64 -0.13 -3.84
CA LEU A 42 -0.19 0.16 -2.48
C LEU A 42 -0.33 1.64 -2.05
N PRO A 43 -0.09 2.65 -2.91
CA PRO A 43 -0.38 4.06 -2.61
C PRO A 43 -1.85 4.32 -2.26
N ASP A 44 -2.78 3.67 -2.95
CA ASP A 44 -4.21 3.86 -2.69
C ASP A 44 -4.60 3.25 -1.33
N VAL A 45 -4.00 2.10 -0.99
CA VAL A 45 -4.15 1.46 0.33
C VAL A 45 -3.58 2.37 1.41
N GLU A 46 -2.38 2.90 1.20
CA GLU A 46 -1.70 3.81 2.13
C GLU A 46 -2.52 5.09 2.38
N ALA A 47 -3.03 5.72 1.33
CA ALA A 47 -3.86 6.93 1.44
C ALA A 47 -5.19 6.62 2.16
N GLY A 48 -5.79 5.46 1.90
CA GLY A 48 -6.97 4.98 2.61
C GLY A 48 -6.72 4.79 4.11
N CYS A 49 -5.55 4.25 4.48
CA CYS A 49 -5.15 4.07 5.87
C CYS A 49 -4.93 5.41 6.58
N HIS A 50 -4.23 6.37 5.95
CA HIS A 50 -4.07 7.73 6.49
C HIS A 50 -5.41 8.42 6.71
N TYR A 51 -6.32 8.28 5.75
CA TYR A 51 -7.65 8.86 5.86
C TYR A 51 -8.43 8.22 7.00
N GLY A 52 -8.44 6.89 7.08
CA GLY A 52 -9.18 6.14 8.09
C GLY A 52 -8.68 6.33 9.53
N LYS A 53 -7.37 6.54 9.72
CA LYS A 53 -6.73 6.75 11.04
C LYS A 53 -6.63 8.22 11.46
N ASP A 54 -6.90 9.16 10.55
CA ASP A 54 -6.63 10.59 10.72
C ASP A 54 -5.20 10.89 11.20
N LEU A 55 -4.23 10.13 10.67
CA LEU A 55 -2.82 10.22 11.06
C LEU A 55 -1.94 10.16 9.81
N THR A 56 -1.27 11.28 9.49
CA THR A 56 -0.50 11.45 8.24
C THR A 56 1.02 11.36 8.44
N GLN A 57 1.49 11.38 9.68
CA GLN A 57 2.93 11.41 9.97
C GLN A 57 3.62 10.05 9.75
N TRP A 58 2.84 8.97 9.78
CA TRP A 58 3.34 7.60 9.76
C TRP A 58 2.73 6.85 8.59
N TRP A 59 3.52 5.99 7.94
CA TRP A 59 3.00 5.08 6.92
C TRP A 59 1.80 4.28 7.45
N PHE A 60 0.82 4.02 6.58
CA PHE A 60 -0.39 3.25 6.89
C PHE A 60 -1.17 3.73 8.13
N GLY A 61 -1.10 5.03 8.44
CA GLY A 61 -1.83 5.61 9.57
C GLY A 61 -1.32 5.14 10.93
N GLY A 62 -0.05 4.72 10.99
CA GLY A 62 0.60 4.23 12.21
C GLY A 62 0.23 2.80 12.60
N MET A 63 -0.51 2.07 11.76
CA MET A 63 -0.82 0.67 12.00
C MET A 63 0.40 -0.23 11.82
N MET A 64 0.45 -1.33 12.56
CA MET A 64 1.38 -2.42 12.26
C MET A 64 0.93 -3.13 10.98
N VAL A 65 1.78 -3.15 9.96
CA VAL A 65 1.47 -3.82 8.70
C VAL A 65 2.22 -5.14 8.59
N ILE A 66 1.50 -6.20 8.26
CA ILE A 66 2.06 -7.53 8.02
C ILE A 66 1.71 -7.91 6.58
N PHE A 67 2.73 -7.94 5.72
CA PHE A 67 2.62 -8.57 4.41
C PHE A 67 2.90 -10.06 4.54
N THR A 68 2.05 -10.88 3.93
CA THR A 68 2.19 -12.33 3.87
C THR A 68 1.98 -12.83 2.45
N GLY A 69 2.56 -13.98 2.13
CA GLY A 69 2.51 -14.62 0.81
C GLY A 69 3.86 -15.17 0.39
N ASP A 70 3.89 -15.78 -0.78
CA ASP A 70 5.10 -16.33 -1.39
C ASP A 70 5.43 -15.60 -2.70
N LEU A 71 6.53 -14.85 -2.69
CA LEU A 71 6.99 -14.04 -3.81
C LEU A 71 7.41 -14.87 -5.04
N TYR A 72 7.61 -16.19 -4.89
CA TYR A 72 7.91 -17.09 -6.00
C TYR A 72 6.66 -17.68 -6.68
N GLN A 73 5.46 -17.37 -6.18
CA GLN A 73 4.22 -17.70 -6.87
C GLN A 73 3.96 -16.76 -8.06
N PHE A 74 2.70 -16.42 -8.32
CA PHE A 74 2.32 -15.59 -9.45
C PHE A 74 2.61 -14.11 -9.16
N PRO A 75 3.22 -13.38 -10.10
CA PRO A 75 3.26 -11.92 -10.05
C PRO A 75 1.86 -11.35 -10.35
N PRO A 76 1.62 -10.04 -10.11
CA PRO A 76 0.37 -9.42 -10.50
C PRO A 76 0.08 -9.61 -12.00
N VAL A 77 -1.19 -9.85 -12.33
CA VAL A 77 -1.66 -10.08 -13.72
C VAL A 77 -1.39 -8.86 -14.62
N LYS A 78 -1.36 -7.66 -14.05
CA LYS A 78 -1.07 -6.40 -14.74
C LYS A 78 -0.18 -5.52 -13.87
N GLY A 79 0.59 -4.63 -14.49
CA GLY A 79 1.42 -3.67 -13.77
C GLY A 79 2.73 -4.28 -13.26
N SER A 80 3.35 -3.60 -12.30
CA SER A 80 4.61 -4.01 -11.68
C SER A 80 4.36 -4.55 -10.28
N ALA A 81 4.99 -5.65 -9.90
CA ALA A 81 4.90 -6.18 -8.54
C ALA A 81 5.53 -5.23 -7.53
N VAL A 82 4.96 -5.14 -6.32
CA VAL A 82 5.38 -4.16 -5.30
C VAL A 82 6.88 -4.22 -4.98
N TYR A 83 7.44 -5.44 -4.96
CA TYR A 83 8.84 -5.74 -4.71
C TYR A 83 9.77 -5.50 -5.93
N SER A 84 9.23 -5.21 -7.11
CA SER A 84 10.03 -4.96 -8.33
C SER A 84 10.75 -3.62 -8.29
N CYS A 85 12.00 -3.56 -8.75
CA CYS A 85 12.73 -2.29 -8.84
C CYS A 85 12.06 -1.31 -9.80
N ILE A 86 12.12 -0.03 -9.45
CA ILE A 86 11.72 1.06 -10.35
C ILE A 86 12.87 1.26 -11.33
N LYS A 87 12.54 1.36 -12.61
CA LYS A 87 13.54 1.56 -13.67
C LYS A 87 14.14 2.95 -13.55
N GLU A 88 15.44 3.07 -13.75
CA GLU A 88 16.13 4.35 -13.83
C GLU A 88 15.65 5.13 -15.06
N HIS A 89 15.75 6.46 -15.01
CA HIS A 89 15.38 7.38 -16.10
C HIS A 89 13.92 7.28 -16.58
N THR A 90 12.98 6.90 -15.71
CA THR A 90 11.55 6.98 -16.02
C THR A 90 11.06 8.43 -16.08
N ALA A 91 10.14 8.71 -17.00
CA ALA A 91 9.49 10.01 -17.09
C ALA A 91 8.78 10.36 -15.78
N ILE A 92 8.83 11.63 -15.39
CA ILE A 92 8.09 12.15 -14.24
C ILE A 92 6.64 12.33 -14.67
N ASP A 93 5.84 11.28 -14.48
CA ASP A 93 4.41 11.27 -14.71
C ASP A 93 3.67 10.70 -13.48
N HIS A 94 2.35 10.90 -13.43
CA HIS A 94 1.53 10.46 -12.29
C HIS A 94 1.64 8.95 -12.04
N LYS A 95 1.80 8.14 -13.09
CA LYS A 95 1.86 6.69 -12.98
C LYS A 95 3.18 6.24 -12.36
N ASN A 96 4.29 6.78 -12.83
CA ASN A 96 5.60 6.48 -12.27
C ASN A 96 5.73 7.03 -10.85
N LEU A 97 5.13 8.19 -10.55
CA LEU A 97 5.08 8.70 -9.18
C LEU A 97 4.31 7.78 -8.24
N SER A 98 3.13 7.29 -8.66
CA SER A 98 2.35 6.30 -7.90
C SER A 98 3.19 5.04 -7.64
N LYS A 99 3.88 4.50 -8.65
CA LYS A 99 4.81 3.37 -8.46
C LYS A 99 5.91 3.66 -7.46
N CYS A 100 6.50 4.87 -7.52
CA CYS A 100 7.51 5.33 -6.57
C CYS A 100 6.99 5.34 -5.14
N ILE A 101 5.81 5.91 -4.90
CA ILE A 101 5.18 5.94 -3.59
C ILE A 101 4.92 4.51 -3.09
N GLY A 102 4.40 3.64 -3.95
CA GLY A 102 4.13 2.25 -3.58
C GLY A 102 5.40 1.51 -3.20
N ARG A 103 6.49 1.73 -3.94
CA ARG A 103 7.79 1.15 -3.59
C ARG A 103 8.36 1.71 -2.30
N LEU A 104 8.17 3.00 -2.01
CA LEU A 104 8.60 3.61 -0.76
C LEU A 104 7.81 3.04 0.43
N ALA A 105 6.49 2.89 0.29
CA ALA A 105 5.65 2.25 1.29
C ALA A 105 6.08 0.80 1.55
N TRP A 106 6.40 0.03 0.50
CA TRP A 106 6.98 -1.31 0.65
C TRP A 106 8.34 -1.30 1.36
N ASN A 107 9.23 -0.37 0.99
CA ASN A 107 10.55 -0.25 1.63
C ASN A 107 10.50 0.30 3.07
N SER A 108 9.33 0.76 3.54
CA SER A 108 9.15 1.19 4.94
C SER A 108 9.09 0.01 5.92
N MET A 109 8.94 -1.22 5.42
CA MET A 109 8.90 -2.43 6.24
C MET A 109 10.26 -2.66 6.90
N THR A 110 10.24 -2.95 8.20
CA THR A 110 11.44 -3.05 9.03
C THR A 110 11.98 -4.46 9.16
N ASP A 111 11.09 -5.46 9.14
CA ASP A 111 11.40 -6.84 9.48
C ASP A 111 10.94 -7.79 8.38
N VAL A 112 11.75 -8.82 8.10
CA VAL A 112 11.44 -9.89 7.15
C VAL A 112 11.54 -11.22 7.87
N VAL A 113 10.44 -11.98 7.90
CA VAL A 113 10.36 -13.30 8.52
C VAL A 113 10.29 -14.36 7.43
N TYR A 114 11.28 -15.26 7.40
CA TYR A 114 11.28 -16.40 6.49
C TYR A 114 10.68 -17.63 7.17
N LEU A 115 9.63 -18.20 6.58
CA LEU A 115 9.07 -19.47 7.00
C LEU A 115 9.71 -20.59 6.19
N HIS A 116 10.39 -21.52 6.86
CA HIS A 116 11.14 -22.59 6.20
C HIS A 116 10.38 -23.91 6.05
N GLN A 117 9.24 -24.06 6.72
CA GLN A 117 8.48 -25.31 6.73
C GLN A 117 6.98 -25.01 6.81
N GLN A 118 6.22 -25.69 5.97
CA GLN A 118 4.77 -25.79 6.07
C GLN A 118 4.48 -27.24 6.49
N LYS A 119 3.92 -27.42 7.68
CA LYS A 119 3.51 -28.75 8.18
C LYS A 119 2.14 -29.12 7.66
#